data_AF-A0AAV1DSN7-F1
#
_entry.id   AF-A0AAV1DSN7-F1
#
_cell.length_a   1.000
_cell.length_b   1.000
_cell.length_c   1.000
_cell.angle_alpha   90.00
_cell.angle_beta   90.00
_cell.angle_gamma   90.00
#
_symmetry.space_group_name_H-M   'P 1'
#
loop_
_entity.id
_entity.type
_entity.pdbx_description
1 polymer ?
#
loop_
_entity_poly.entity_id
_entity_poly.type
_entity_poly.pdbx_seq_one_letter_code
_entity_poly.pdbx_strand_id
1 'polypeptide(L)'
;MAAAYAACRRVAASANRSKTTFFQSGSPLSCPSDSRSISQLVNSNGRRVFLVDTLALVRRLELQGVPSKHAEAMTGAIIDVLNDSLENVSKSLVSKAEMQKMEMMQEASVSKFKTEVMSSQGHHFSLLQHETEKMKGDIEKMRGELRHEIDKVTAGLRLDLNLERGRMRDELANQNQETTNLTNKLDRVCIKHDV
;
A
#
# COMPACT_ATOMS: atom_id res chain seq x y z
N MET A 1 6.85 -43.31 32.51
CA MET A 1 7.92 -42.30 32.30
C MET A 1 7.94 -41.94 30.82
N ALA A 2 7.58 -40.69 30.49
CA ALA A 2 7.84 -39.90 29.27
C ALA A 2 7.87 -40.61 27.90
N ALA A 3 6.89 -40.46 27.01
CA ALA A 3 6.56 -39.30 26.16
C ALA A 3 7.43 -39.13 24.89
N ALA A 4 6.74 -39.27 23.74
CA ALA A 4 6.88 -38.54 22.46
C ALA A 4 8.11 -38.84 21.56
N TYR A 5 8.04 -38.93 20.24
CA TYR A 5 7.33 -38.11 19.26
C TYR A 5 7.07 -38.86 17.94
N ALA A 6 5.87 -38.70 17.37
CA ALA A 6 5.64 -38.80 15.94
C ALA A 6 4.63 -37.70 15.56
N ALA A 7 5.04 -36.72 14.74
CA ALA A 7 4.14 -35.70 14.24
C ALA A 7 4.40 -35.45 12.74
N CYS A 8 3.35 -35.75 11.98
CA CYS A 8 3.24 -35.68 10.54
C CYS A 8 3.40 -34.26 9.96
N ARG A 9 3.89 -34.25 8.72
CA ARG A 9 3.84 -33.12 7.76
C ARG A 9 2.43 -32.55 7.64
N ARG A 10 2.32 -31.22 7.69
CA ARG A 10 1.39 -30.46 6.85
C ARG A 10 2.07 -29.17 6.39
N VAL A 11 2.26 -29.09 5.07
CA VAL A 11 2.46 -27.84 4.34
C VAL A 11 1.07 -27.20 4.22
N ALA A 12 0.90 -26.02 4.81
CA ALA A 12 -0.19 -25.11 4.47
C ALA A 12 0.40 -23.71 4.36
N ALA A 13 0.33 -23.18 3.15
CA ALA A 13 0.84 -21.89 2.76
C ALA A 13 0.24 -20.76 3.62
N SER A 14 1.11 -19.94 4.20
CA SER A 14 0.75 -18.65 4.78
C SER A 14 0.44 -17.69 3.64
N ALA A 15 -0.83 -17.61 3.24
CA ALA A 15 -1.34 -16.53 2.40
C ALA A 15 -1.62 -15.33 3.31
N ASN A 16 -0.63 -14.46 3.47
CA ASN A 16 -0.83 -13.22 4.21
C ASN A 16 -1.78 -12.31 3.44
N ARG A 17 -2.93 -12.12 4.07
CA ARG A 17 -4.13 -11.44 3.59
C ARG A 17 -3.87 -9.93 3.60
N SER A 18 -3.55 -9.34 2.45
CA SER A 18 -3.75 -7.91 2.24
C SER A 18 -4.96 -7.71 1.34
N LYS A 19 -6.16 -7.96 1.89
CA LYS A 19 -7.40 -7.46 1.30
C LYS A 19 -7.46 -5.98 1.65
N THR A 20 -6.93 -5.11 0.80
CA THR A 20 -7.38 -3.72 0.74
C THR A 20 -8.85 -3.77 0.42
N THR A 21 -9.66 -3.58 1.45
CA THR A 21 -11.11 -3.44 1.34
C THR A 21 -11.37 -2.26 0.43
N PHE A 22 -11.82 -2.60 -0.77
CA PHE A 22 -12.56 -1.74 -1.68
C PHE A 22 -13.52 -0.89 -0.84
N PHE A 23 -13.33 0.43 -0.84
CA PHE A 23 -14.33 1.38 -0.35
C PHE A 23 -15.54 1.21 -1.27
N GLN A 24 -16.40 0.27 -0.91
CA GLN A 24 -17.72 0.14 -1.49
C GLN A 24 -18.47 1.37 -1.02
N SER A 25 -18.70 2.27 -1.97
CA SER A 25 -19.55 3.45 -1.90
C SER A 25 -20.70 3.20 -0.92
N GLY A 26 -20.65 3.87 0.23
CA GLY A 26 -21.79 3.96 1.11
C GLY A 26 -22.97 4.44 0.29
N SER A 27 -24.07 3.68 0.36
CA SER A 27 -25.37 4.10 -0.12
C SER A 27 -25.59 5.56 0.26
N PRO A 28 -26.05 6.43 -0.66
CA PRO A 28 -26.42 7.77 -0.25
C PRO A 28 -27.52 7.60 0.79
N LEU A 29 -27.24 8.07 2.01
CA LEU A 29 -28.25 8.28 3.03
C LEU A 29 -29.33 9.14 2.37
N SER A 30 -30.40 8.48 1.98
CA SER A 30 -31.63 9.12 1.56
C SER A 30 -32.18 9.83 2.79
N CYS A 31 -31.79 11.08 2.99
CA CYS A 31 -32.54 11.98 3.81
C CYS A 31 -33.93 12.07 3.16
N PRO A 32 -35.02 11.71 3.85
CA PRO A 32 -36.35 12.13 3.44
C PRO A 32 -36.41 13.62 3.72
N SER A 33 -35.88 14.41 2.79
CA SER A 33 -36.22 15.82 2.73
C SER A 33 -37.66 15.83 2.28
N ASP A 34 -38.57 16.01 3.23
CA ASP A 34 -39.97 16.32 3.00
C ASP A 34 -40.01 17.69 2.31
N SER A 35 -39.67 17.69 1.01
CA SER A 35 -39.76 18.87 0.18
C SER A 35 -41.25 19.10 -0.03
N ARG A 36 -41.85 19.91 0.84
CA ARG A 36 -43.10 20.59 0.49
C ARG A 36 -42.86 21.19 -0.89
N SER A 37 -43.60 20.73 -1.89
CA SER A 37 -43.56 21.25 -3.26
C SER A 37 -44.03 22.71 -3.24
N ILE A 38 -43.14 23.61 -2.86
CA ILE A 38 -43.36 25.04 -2.98
C ILE A 38 -43.05 25.37 -4.43
N SER A 39 -44.14 25.60 -5.18
CA SER A 39 -44.21 26.14 -6.53
C SER A 39 -43.65 25.27 -7.67
N GLN A 40 -44.52 25.03 -8.66
CA GLN A 40 -44.17 24.50 -9.97
C GLN A 40 -42.96 25.25 -10.54
N LEU A 41 -42.00 24.47 -11.03
CA LEU A 41 -40.79 24.94 -11.69
C LEU A 41 -41.16 25.56 -13.04
N VAL A 42 -41.57 26.83 -13.07
CA VAL A 42 -41.52 27.62 -14.30
C VAL A 42 -40.05 27.91 -14.58
N ASN A 43 -39.56 27.47 -15.74
CA ASN A 43 -38.21 27.67 -16.23
C ASN A 43 -37.88 29.17 -16.30
N SER A 44 -37.43 29.72 -15.18
CA SER A 44 -37.12 31.14 -15.03
C SER A 44 -35.70 31.19 -14.52
N ASN A 45 -34.74 31.33 -15.44
CA ASN A 45 -33.33 31.73 -15.27
C ASN A 45 -32.88 32.07 -13.83
N GLY A 46 -32.87 31.10 -12.91
CA GLY A 46 -32.47 31.28 -11.51
C GLY A 46 -33.40 32.12 -10.60
N ARG A 47 -34.56 32.62 -11.05
CA ARG A 47 -35.42 33.49 -10.24
C ARG A 47 -36.70 32.76 -9.83
N ARG A 48 -36.79 32.27 -8.58
CA ARG A 48 -38.03 31.62 -8.09
C ARG A 48 -39.16 32.65 -8.00
N VAL A 49 -40.00 32.73 -9.03
CA VAL A 49 -41.15 33.65 -9.02
C VAL A 49 -42.28 33.03 -8.22
N PHE A 50 -42.66 33.66 -7.10
CA PHE A 50 -43.99 33.42 -6.54
C PHE A 50 -44.99 34.13 -7.44
N LEU A 51 -45.80 33.36 -8.16
CA LEU A 51 -46.90 33.89 -8.94
C LEU A 51 -48.03 34.30 -7.99
N VAL A 52 -48.01 35.55 -7.54
CA VAL A 52 -49.11 36.15 -6.79
C VAL A 52 -50.10 36.73 -7.79
N ASP A 53 -51.34 36.21 -7.78
CA ASP A 53 -52.45 36.84 -8.49
C ASP A 53 -52.89 38.09 -7.72
N THR A 54 -52.34 39.23 -8.13
CA THR A 54 -52.56 40.53 -7.50
C THR A 54 -54.02 40.97 -7.62
N LEU A 55 -54.66 40.68 -8.75
CA LEU A 55 -56.07 41.03 -8.98
C LEU A 55 -56.98 40.22 -8.07
N ALA A 56 -56.78 38.90 -7.97
CA ALA A 56 -57.56 38.07 -7.06
C ALA A 56 -57.34 38.47 -5.60
N LEU A 57 -56.13 38.87 -5.21
CA LEU A 57 -55.84 39.34 -3.85
C LEU A 57 -56.57 40.65 -3.53
N VAL A 58 -56.54 41.64 -4.44
CA VAL A 58 -57.27 42.90 -4.28
C VAL A 58 -58.78 42.65 -4.18
N ARG A 59 -59.36 41.83 -5.07
CA ARG A 59 -60.79 41.50 -5.04
C ARG A 59 -61.23 40.83 -3.75
N ARG A 60 -60.40 39.95 -3.17
CA ARG A 60 -60.69 39.34 -1.86
C ARG A 60 -60.67 40.37 -0.73
N LEU A 61 -59.75 41.33 -0.74
CA LEU A 61 -59.69 42.39 0.25
C LEU A 61 -60.91 43.32 0.15
N GLU A 62 -61.32 43.66 -1.07
CA GLU A 62 -62.55 44.44 -1.32
C GLU A 62 -63.80 43.74 -0.80
N LEU A 63 -63.91 42.41 -0.97
CA LEU A 63 -65.01 41.60 -0.42
C LEU A 63 -65.06 41.59 1.11
N GLN A 64 -63.93 41.84 1.78
CA GLN A 64 -63.85 41.99 3.24
C GLN A 64 -64.12 43.44 3.70
N GLY A 65 -64.56 44.32 2.80
CA GLY A 65 -64.89 45.71 3.11
C GLY A 65 -63.71 46.67 3.07
N VAL A 66 -62.54 46.24 2.57
CA VAL A 66 -61.38 47.13 2.39
C VAL A 66 -61.60 48.01 1.15
N PRO A 67 -61.48 49.35 1.23
CA PRO A 67 -61.62 50.20 0.06
C PRO A 67 -60.55 49.88 -0.99
N SER A 68 -60.93 49.91 -2.28
CA SER A 68 -60.08 49.51 -3.42
C SER A 68 -58.64 50.06 -3.35
N LYS A 69 -58.49 51.37 -3.10
CA LYS A 69 -57.18 52.03 -2.97
C LYS A 69 -56.31 51.49 -1.83
N HIS A 70 -56.91 51.09 -0.71
CA HIS A 70 -56.20 50.50 0.41
C HIS A 70 -55.84 49.03 0.13
N ALA A 71 -56.74 48.28 -0.54
CA ALA A 71 -56.48 46.91 -0.96
C ALA A 71 -55.31 46.82 -1.95
N GLU A 72 -55.22 47.76 -2.89
CA GLU A 72 -54.09 47.89 -3.82
C GLU A 72 -52.78 48.21 -3.07
N ALA A 73 -52.81 49.18 -2.13
CA ALA A 73 -51.63 49.55 -1.35
C ALA A 73 -51.11 48.40 -0.47
N MET A 74 -52.02 47.66 0.19
CA MET A 74 -51.67 46.48 0.98
C MET A 74 -51.09 45.37 0.10
N THR A 75 -51.69 45.15 -1.08
CA THR A 75 -51.18 44.17 -2.05
C THR A 75 -49.79 44.56 -2.54
N GLY A 76 -49.53 45.84 -2.80
CA GLY A 76 -48.21 46.37 -3.13
C GLY A 76 -47.16 46.08 -2.06
N ALA A 77 -47.45 46.41 -0.80
CA ALA A 77 -46.54 46.15 0.32
C ALA A 77 -46.21 44.65 0.49
N ILE A 78 -47.19 43.76 0.24
CA ILE A 78 -46.97 42.31 0.28
C ILE A 78 -46.03 41.87 -0.85
N ILE A 79 -46.20 42.41 -2.07
CA ILE A 79 -45.32 42.11 -3.21
C ILE A 79 -43.89 42.55 -2.90
N ASP A 80 -43.70 43.73 -2.31
CA ASP A 80 -42.37 44.25 -1.96
C ASP A 80 -41.66 43.34 -0.95
N VAL A 81 -42.34 42.98 0.16
CA VAL A 81 -41.79 42.06 1.16
C VAL A 81 -41.47 40.68 0.56
N LEU A 82 -42.31 40.18 -0.35
CA LEU A 82 -42.07 38.90 -1.03
C LEU A 82 -40.84 38.95 -1.95
N ASN A 83 -40.66 40.06 -2.69
CA ASN A 83 -39.50 40.25 -3.55
C ASN A 83 -38.21 40.34 -2.74
N ASP A 84 -38.20 41.12 -1.65
CA ASP A 84 -37.05 41.26 -0.75
C ASP A 84 -36.70 39.93 -0.09
N SER A 85 -37.71 39.21 0.41
CA SER A 85 -37.53 37.89 1.01
C SER A 85 -36.96 36.89 0.02
N LEU A 86 -37.43 36.92 -1.22
CA LEU A 86 -36.96 36.04 -2.28
C LEU A 86 -35.50 36.31 -2.65
N GLU A 87 -35.11 37.57 -2.81
CA GLU A 87 -33.73 37.95 -3.10
C GLU A 87 -32.80 37.55 -1.95
N ASN A 88 -33.26 37.71 -0.70
CA ASN A 88 -32.48 37.26 0.45
C ASN A 88 -32.28 35.74 0.47
N VAL A 89 -33.32 34.96 0.18
CA VAL A 89 -33.19 33.49 0.14
C VAL A 89 -32.35 33.05 -1.07
N SER A 90 -32.46 33.70 -2.23
CA SER A 90 -31.68 33.32 -3.41
C SER A 90 -30.17 33.49 -3.20
N LYS A 91 -29.74 34.50 -2.42
CA LYS A 91 -28.34 34.70 -2.02
C LYS A 91 -27.76 33.55 -1.20
N SER A 92 -28.59 32.78 -0.49
CA SER A 92 -28.17 31.63 0.30
C SER A 92 -28.19 30.30 -0.48
N LEU A 93 -28.67 30.31 -1.72
CA LEU A 93 -28.78 29.11 -2.54
C LEU A 93 -27.71 29.08 -3.62
N VAL A 94 -27.27 27.88 -3.95
CA VAL A 94 -26.36 27.64 -5.07
C VAL A 94 -27.19 27.26 -6.29
N SER A 95 -26.83 27.80 -7.46
CA SER A 95 -27.51 27.40 -8.70
C SER A 95 -27.15 25.97 -9.10
N LYS A 96 -28.03 25.30 -9.85
CA LYS A 96 -27.74 23.95 -10.36
C LYS A 96 -26.49 23.93 -11.24
N ALA A 97 -26.26 24.98 -12.02
CA ALA A 97 -25.10 25.09 -12.89
C ALA A 97 -23.80 25.22 -12.10
N GLU A 98 -23.78 26.03 -11.03
CA GLU A 98 -22.62 26.15 -10.14
C GLU A 98 -22.34 24.85 -9.40
N MET A 99 -23.39 24.18 -8.91
CA MET A 99 -23.26 22.88 -8.25
C MET A 99 -22.66 21.84 -9.20
N GLN A 100 -23.17 21.74 -10.42
CA GLN A 100 -22.63 20.82 -11.44
C GLN A 100 -21.18 21.15 -11.81
N LYS A 101 -20.83 22.44 -11.92
CA LYS A 101 -19.45 22.85 -12.16
C LYS A 101 -18.53 22.40 -11.03
N MET A 102 -18.93 22.58 -9.77
CA MET A 102 -18.16 22.12 -8.62
C MET A 102 -18.01 20.60 -8.61
N GLU A 103 -19.07 19.87 -8.93
CA GLU A 103 -19.05 18.41 -9.04
C GLU A 103 -18.04 17.95 -10.10
N MET A 104 -18.07 18.54 -11.29
CA MET A 104 -17.09 18.22 -12.36
C MET A 104 -15.65 18.53 -11.94
N MET A 105 -15.42 19.65 -11.26
CA MET A 105 -14.08 20.01 -10.75
C MET A 105 -13.61 19.04 -9.66
N GLN A 106 -14.51 18.63 -8.76
CA GLN A 106 -14.25 17.65 -7.72
C GLN A 106 -13.89 16.29 -8.35
N GLU A 107 -14.69 15.82 -9.29
CA GLU A 107 -14.50 14.54 -9.98
C GLU A 107 -13.17 14.51 -10.75
N ALA A 108 -12.82 15.60 -11.44
CA ALA A 108 -11.55 15.73 -12.13
C ALA A 108 -10.36 15.69 -11.15
N SER A 109 -10.47 16.36 -10.01
CA SER A 109 -9.43 16.39 -8.97
C SER A 109 -9.23 15.01 -8.33
N VAL A 110 -10.33 14.33 -8.00
CA VAL A 110 -10.30 12.95 -7.46
C VAL A 110 -9.72 11.98 -8.49
N SER A 111 -10.08 12.12 -9.76
CA SER A 111 -9.56 11.29 -10.85
C SER A 111 -8.05 11.48 -11.04
N LYS A 112 -7.56 12.72 -11.02
CA LYS A 112 -6.13 13.04 -11.10
C LYS A 112 -5.37 12.48 -9.89
N PHE A 113 -5.90 12.65 -8.69
CA PHE A 113 -5.29 12.09 -7.49
C PHE A 113 -5.20 10.57 -7.57
N LYS A 114 -6.25 9.90 -8.04
CA LYS A 114 -6.25 8.45 -8.23
C LYS A 114 -5.17 7.99 -9.22
N THR A 115 -5.02 8.65 -10.36
CA THR A 115 -4.00 8.27 -11.34
C THR A 115 -2.58 8.48 -10.81
N GLU A 116 -2.35 9.58 -10.09
CA GLU A 116 -1.05 9.86 -9.45
C GLU A 116 -0.70 8.82 -8.39
N VAL A 117 -1.64 8.46 -7.52
CA VAL A 117 -1.45 7.40 -6.51
C VAL A 117 -1.17 6.06 -7.16
N MET A 118 -1.94 5.67 -8.18
CA MET A 118 -1.74 4.40 -8.88
C MET A 118 -0.38 4.35 -9.61
N SER A 119 0.01 5.45 -10.25
CA SER A 119 1.30 5.56 -10.93
C SER A 119 2.46 5.48 -9.95
N SER A 120 2.39 6.24 -8.86
CA SER A 120 3.39 6.22 -7.78
C SER A 120 3.52 4.82 -7.16
N GLN A 121 2.38 4.19 -6.83
CA GLN A 121 2.37 2.84 -6.29
C GLN A 121 2.98 1.83 -7.26
N GLY A 122 2.65 1.91 -8.55
CA GLY A 122 3.23 1.05 -9.59
C GLY A 122 4.74 1.23 -9.69
N HIS A 123 5.23 2.47 -9.71
CA HIS A 123 6.65 2.78 -9.73
C HIS A 123 7.38 2.23 -8.50
N HIS A 124 6.88 2.50 -7.29
CA HIS A 124 7.50 2.03 -6.05
C HIS A 124 7.52 0.50 -5.98
N PHE A 125 6.46 -0.16 -6.44
CA PHE A 125 6.41 -1.62 -6.50
C PHE A 125 7.48 -2.18 -7.44
N SER A 126 7.59 -1.65 -8.67
CA SER A 126 8.60 -2.08 -9.63
C SER A 126 10.03 -1.83 -9.12
N LEU A 127 10.27 -0.69 -8.47
CA LEU A 127 11.57 -0.37 -7.88
C LEU A 127 11.95 -1.37 -6.78
N LEU A 128 11.04 -1.60 -5.83
CA LEU A 128 11.26 -2.56 -4.73
C LEU A 128 11.47 -3.98 -5.24
N GLN A 129 10.72 -4.40 -6.27
CA GLN A 129 10.91 -5.70 -6.90
C GLN A 129 12.31 -5.82 -7.50
N HIS A 130 12.74 -4.83 -8.28
CA HIS A 130 14.07 -4.80 -8.88
C HIS A 130 15.18 -4.81 -7.83
N GLU A 131 15.06 -4.02 -6.76
CA GLU A 131 16.04 -4.01 -5.66
C GLU A 131 16.09 -5.36 -4.93
N THR A 132 14.93 -6.00 -4.71
CA THR A 132 14.85 -7.33 -4.10
C THR A 132 15.53 -8.38 -4.97
N GLU A 133 15.29 -8.36 -6.28
CA GLU A 133 15.93 -9.28 -7.23
C GLU A 133 17.43 -9.06 -7.31
N LYS A 134 17.88 -7.80 -7.32
CA LYS A 134 19.29 -7.44 -7.27
C LYS A 134 19.96 -7.97 -6.00
N MET A 135 19.40 -7.68 -4.82
CA MET A 135 19.94 -8.17 -3.54
C MET A 135 20.00 -9.69 -3.49
N LYS A 136 18.98 -10.37 -4.01
CA LYS A 136 18.98 -11.84 -4.12
C LYS A 136 20.12 -12.34 -5.02
N GLY A 137 20.37 -11.66 -6.13
CA GLY A 137 21.50 -11.94 -7.01
C GLY A 137 22.85 -11.76 -6.30
N ASP A 138 23.02 -10.66 -5.57
CA ASP A 138 24.24 -10.38 -4.80
C ASP A 138 24.48 -11.45 -3.71
N ILE A 139 23.41 -11.90 -3.04
CA ILE A 139 23.48 -13.00 -2.06
C ILE A 139 23.96 -14.30 -2.70
N GLU A 140 23.39 -14.70 -3.85
CA GLU A 140 23.80 -15.93 -4.53
C GLU A 140 25.24 -15.84 -5.05
N LYS A 141 25.66 -14.66 -5.52
CA LYS A 141 27.06 -14.41 -5.91
C LYS A 141 28.01 -14.60 -4.72
N MET A 142 27.74 -13.94 -3.59
CA MET A 142 28.56 -14.08 -2.38
C MET A 142 28.59 -15.53 -1.86
N ARG A 143 27.46 -16.24 -1.93
CA ARG A 143 27.39 -17.67 -1.57
C ARG A 143 28.28 -18.53 -2.47
N GLY A 144 28.32 -18.23 -3.77
CA GLY A 144 29.21 -18.91 -4.73
C GLY A 144 30.68 -18.66 -4.44
N GLU A 145 31.06 -17.40 -4.20
CA GLU A 145 32.42 -17.00 -3.86
C GLU A 145 32.90 -17.67 -2.56
N LEU A 146 32.07 -17.66 -1.51
CA LEU A 146 32.39 -18.32 -0.24
C LEU A 146 32.58 -19.83 -0.39
N ARG A 147 31.73 -20.51 -1.18
CA ARG A 147 31.92 -21.94 -1.47
C ARG A 147 33.24 -22.20 -2.18
N HIS A 148 33.57 -21.38 -3.19
CA HIS A 148 34.82 -21.51 -3.91
C HIS A 148 36.04 -21.36 -2.99
N GLU A 149 36.03 -20.36 -2.11
CA GLU A 149 37.12 -20.17 -1.14
C GLU A 149 37.20 -21.32 -0.12
N ILE A 150 36.07 -21.86 0.35
CA ILE A 150 36.06 -23.06 1.21
C ILE A 150 36.69 -24.25 0.49
N ASP A 151 36.31 -24.51 -0.76
CA ASP A 151 36.84 -25.62 -1.56
C ASP A 151 38.35 -25.47 -1.78
N LYS A 152 38.80 -24.24 -2.09
CA LYS A 152 40.20 -23.91 -2.27
C LYS A 152 41.03 -24.12 -1.01
N VAL A 153 40.56 -23.62 0.14
CA VAL A 153 41.24 -23.82 1.44
C VAL A 153 41.25 -25.30 1.82
N THR A 154 40.14 -26.01 1.61
CA THR A 154 40.03 -27.45 1.90
C THR A 154 40.99 -28.28 1.05
N ALA A 155 41.10 -27.97 -0.25
CA ALA A 155 42.05 -28.60 -1.15
C ALA A 155 43.51 -28.31 -0.74
N GLY A 156 43.81 -27.07 -0.37
CA GLY A 156 45.13 -26.66 0.14
C GLY A 156 45.51 -27.45 1.40
N LEU A 157 44.65 -27.48 2.41
CA LEU A 157 44.87 -28.24 3.65
C LEU A 157 45.08 -29.73 3.38
N ARG A 158 44.31 -30.33 2.47
CA ARG A 158 44.50 -31.74 2.10
C ARG A 158 45.85 -31.99 1.45
N LEU A 159 46.32 -31.07 0.60
CA LEU A 159 47.64 -31.15 -0.02
C LEU A 159 48.74 -31.05 1.03
N ASP A 160 48.66 -30.06 1.92
CA ASP A 160 49.65 -29.84 2.99
C ASP A 160 49.80 -31.08 3.88
N LEU A 161 48.68 -31.66 4.33
CA LEU A 161 48.67 -32.89 5.12
C LEU A 161 49.29 -34.08 4.36
N ASN A 162 49.06 -34.17 3.05
CA ASN A 162 49.63 -35.24 2.24
C ASN A 162 51.14 -35.08 2.06
N LEU A 163 51.62 -33.85 1.86
CA LEU A 163 53.05 -33.55 1.77
C LEU A 163 53.77 -33.81 3.09
N GLU A 164 53.18 -33.39 4.22
CA GLU A 164 53.76 -33.62 5.54
C GLU A 164 53.78 -35.11 5.91
N ARG A 165 52.75 -35.85 5.52
CA ARG A 165 52.75 -37.31 5.64
C ARG A 165 53.83 -37.97 4.78
N GLY A 166 54.13 -37.41 3.61
CA GLY A 166 55.27 -37.85 2.78
C GLY A 166 56.59 -37.64 3.50
N ARG A 167 56.85 -36.42 3.97
CA ARG A 167 58.08 -36.08 4.72
C ARG A 167 58.28 -36.95 5.95
N MET A 168 57.23 -37.18 6.74
CA MET A 168 57.32 -38.06 7.92
C MET A 168 57.70 -39.50 7.55
N ARG A 169 57.25 -40.01 6.40
CA ARG A 169 57.63 -41.36 5.93
C ARG A 169 59.08 -41.42 5.51
N ASP A 170 59.57 -40.40 4.80
CA ASP A 170 60.96 -40.32 4.36
C ASP A 170 61.90 -40.21 5.57
N GLU A 171 61.56 -39.37 6.56
CA GLU A 171 62.29 -39.23 7.81
C GLU A 171 62.31 -40.55 8.60
N LEU A 172 61.16 -41.23 8.70
CA LEU A 172 61.06 -42.54 9.36
C LEU A 172 61.91 -43.60 8.65
N ALA A 173 61.94 -43.60 7.31
CA ALA A 173 62.77 -44.52 6.54
C ALA A 173 64.27 -44.27 6.79
N ASN A 174 64.70 -43.01 6.86
CA ASN A 174 66.06 -42.62 7.20
C ASN A 174 66.45 -43.09 8.61
N GLN A 175 65.59 -42.85 9.61
CA GLN A 175 65.82 -43.29 11.00
C GLN A 175 65.91 -44.81 11.12
N ASN A 176 65.06 -45.56 10.40
CA ASN A 176 65.13 -47.02 10.36
C ASN A 176 66.44 -47.52 9.75
N GLN A 177 66.92 -46.87 8.69
CA GLN A 177 68.20 -47.20 8.06
C GLN A 177 69.36 -46.91 9.02
N GLU A 178 69.35 -45.78 9.71
CA GLU A 178 70.37 -45.43 10.70
C GLU A 178 70.36 -46.40 11.89
N THR A 179 69.17 -46.73 12.41
CA THR A 179 68.99 -47.73 13.47
C THR A 179 69.54 -49.08 13.04
N THR A 180 69.20 -49.54 11.84
CA THR A 180 69.73 -50.80 11.28
C THR A 180 71.25 -50.78 11.17
N ASN A 181 71.82 -49.67 10.70
CA ASN A 181 73.27 -49.49 10.60
C ASN A 181 73.95 -49.52 11.98
N LEU A 182 73.35 -48.90 13.00
CA LEU A 182 73.85 -48.90 14.37
C LEU A 182 73.75 -50.29 15.01
N THR A 183 72.63 -50.99 14.85
CA THR A 183 72.47 -52.38 15.30
C THR A 183 73.54 -53.28 14.67
N ASN A 184 73.75 -53.19 13.36
CA ASN A 184 74.81 -53.94 12.67
C ASN A 184 76.22 -53.62 13.21
N LYS A 185 76.48 -52.37 13.63
CA LYS A 185 77.75 -52.00 14.26
C LYS A 185 77.87 -52.59 15.67
N LEU A 186 76.79 -52.56 16.45
CA LEU A 186 76.74 -53.11 17.80
C LEU A 186 77.00 -54.63 17.77
N ASP A 187 76.30 -55.36 16.90
CA ASP A 187 76.46 -56.82 16.76
C ASP A 187 77.91 -57.19 16.45
N ARG A 188 78.58 -56.42 15.58
CA ARG A 188 80.01 -56.62 15.27
C ARG A 188 80.93 -56.38 16.46
N VAL A 189 80.59 -55.47 17.38
CA VAL A 189 81.37 -55.22 18.60
C VAL A 189 81.12 -56.31 19.63
N CYS A 190 79.86 -56.73 19.84
CA CYS A 190 79.52 -57.83 20.75
C CYS A 190 80.22 -59.14 20.34
N ILE A 191 80.20 -59.49 19.05
CA ILE A 191 80.91 -60.69 18.53
C ILE A 191 82.42 -60.64 18.81
N LYS A 192 83.03 -59.45 18.85
CA LYS A 192 84.46 -59.30 19.16
C LYS A 192 84.79 -59.38 20.66
N HIS A 193 83.81 -59.21 21.53
CA HIS A 193 83.99 -59.22 22.98
C HIS A 193 83.69 -60.61 23.60
N ASP A 194 82.93 -61.45 22.89
CA ASP A 194 82.63 -62.84 23.29
C ASP A 194 83.67 -63.88 22.80
N VAL A 195 84.82 -63.44 22.26
CA VAL A 195 85.99 -64.26 21.86
C VAL A 195 87.21 -63.83 22.65
#